data_AF-A0A642UZ04-F1
#
_entry.id   AF-A0A642UZ04-F1
#
_cell.length_a   1.000
_cell.length_b   1.000
_cell.length_c   1.000
_cell.angle_alpha   90.00
_cell.angle_beta   90.00
_cell.angle_gamma   90.00
#
_symmetry.space_group_name_H-M   'P 1'
#
loop_
_entity.id
_entity.type
_entity.pdbx_description
1 polymer ?
#
loop_
_entity_poly.entity_id
_entity_poly.type
_entity_poly.pdbx_seq_one_letter_code
_entity_poly.pdbx_strand_id
1 'polypeptide(L)'
;MSEWYYVAVSVVSPPESGRIIDQVDLISWKTIVLDALNQMYGAVGQSSPFDIIHHEGANAIVRCQIADAERVKSALLSHTVPVASLVGGAPDAHDHSDAPLAVIGSSRYLGPASRGVRDDV
;
A
#
# COMPACT_ATOMS: atom_id res chain seq x y z
N MET A 1 15.45 18.74 11.81
CA MET A 1 13.98 18.71 11.67
C MET A 1 13.63 17.44 10.92
N SER A 2 12.73 16.62 11.46
CA SER A 2 12.25 15.40 10.78
C SER A 2 11.29 15.80 9.66
N GLU A 3 11.77 15.78 8.42
CA GLU A 3 10.94 16.05 7.24
C GLU A 3 10.15 14.80 6.86
N TRP A 4 8.86 14.98 6.59
CA TRP A 4 7.95 13.91 6.17
C TRP A 4 7.91 13.78 4.64
N TYR A 5 7.61 12.57 4.17
CA TYR A 5 7.41 12.23 2.77
C TYR A 5 6.12 11.42 2.63
N TYR A 6 5.39 11.65 1.54
CA TYR A 6 4.08 11.07 1.28
C TYR A 6 4.15 10.20 0.02
N VAL A 7 3.61 9.00 0.13
CA VAL A 7 3.53 8.00 -0.94
C VAL A 7 2.07 7.60 -1.09
N ALA A 8 1.47 7.92 -2.22
CA ALA A 8 0.16 7.41 -2.60
C ALA A 8 0.34 6.06 -3.29
N VAL A 9 -0.40 5.06 -2.81
CA VAL A 9 -0.32 3.67 -3.23
C VAL A 9 -1.71 3.14 -3.54
N SER A 10 -1.80 2.23 -4.51
CA SER A 10 -3.03 1.56 -4.91
C SER A 10 -2.80 0.05 -4.99
N VAL A 11 -3.78 -0.74 -4.58
CA VAL A 11 -3.83 -2.18 -4.86
C VAL A 11 -4.40 -2.38 -6.25
N VAL A 12 -3.63 -2.98 -7.15
CA VAL A 12 -4.09 -3.24 -8.52
C VAL A 12 -4.89 -4.53 -8.54
N SER A 13 -6.18 -4.45 -8.89
CA SER A 13 -7.02 -5.63 -9.06
C SER A 13 -6.55 -6.45 -10.27
N PRO A 14 -6.16 -7.73 -10.10
CA PRO A 14 -5.75 -8.56 -11.22
C PRO A 14 -6.96 -8.83 -12.14
N PRO A 15 -6.80 -8.70 -13.48
CA PRO A 15 -7.92 -8.85 -14.42
C PRO A 15 -8.56 -10.25 -14.39
N GLU A 16 -7.78 -11.26 -14.00
CA GLU A 16 -8.20 -12.67 -13.95
C GLU A 16 -9.03 -13.00 -12.69
N SER A 17 -8.96 -12.16 -11.66
CA SER A 17 -9.63 -12.45 -10.37
C SER A 17 -11.15 -12.27 -10.43
N GLY A 18 -11.66 -11.43 -11.35
CA GLY A 18 -13.07 -11.05 -11.42
C GLY A 18 -13.61 -10.38 -10.14
N ARG A 19 -12.75 -10.20 -9.12
CA ARG A 19 -13.04 -9.62 -7.81
C ARG A 19 -12.54 -8.18 -7.83
N ILE A 20 -13.43 -7.25 -7.54
CA ILE A 20 -13.09 -5.85 -7.39
C ILE A 20 -12.60 -5.67 -5.95
N ILE A 21 -11.36 -5.20 -5.79
CA ILE A 21 -10.85 -4.79 -4.48
C ILE A 21 -11.40 -3.39 -4.23
N ASP A 22 -12.56 -3.30 -3.58
CA ASP A 22 -13.28 -2.04 -3.38
C ASP A 22 -13.17 -1.50 -1.96
N GLN A 23 -12.79 -2.33 -0.99
CA GLN A 23 -12.67 -1.95 0.41
C GLN A 23 -11.44 -2.59 1.06
N VAL A 24 -10.41 -1.78 1.32
CA VAL A 24 -9.28 -2.17 2.17
C VAL A 24 -9.31 -1.29 3.42
N ASP A 25 -9.49 -1.91 4.58
CA ASP A 25 -9.56 -1.19 5.84
C ASP A 25 -8.17 -0.72 6.32
N LEU A 26 -8.17 0.17 7.31
CA LEU A 26 -6.95 0.77 7.86
C LEU A 26 -5.98 -0.27 8.45
N ILE A 27 -6.49 -1.31 9.10
CA ILE A 27 -5.66 -2.37 9.69
C ILE A 27 -5.00 -3.16 8.57
N SER A 28 -5.78 -3.55 7.55
CA SER A 28 -5.25 -4.23 6.36
C SER A 28 -4.15 -3.41 5.68
N TRP A 29 -4.35 -2.11 5.47
CA TRP A 29 -3.30 -1.23 4.95
C TRP A 29 -2.04 -1.19 5.80
N LYS A 30 -2.18 -1.09 7.13
CA LYS A 30 -1.01 -1.13 8.03
C LYS A 30 -0.26 -2.46 7.95
N THR A 31 -0.99 -3.57 7.90
CA THR A 31 -0.42 -4.91 7.73
C THR A 31 0.34 -5.01 6.41
N ILE A 32 -0.24 -4.56 5.30
CA ILE A 32 0.40 -4.54 3.98
C ILE A 32 1.74 -3.79 4.02
N VAL A 33 1.76 -2.57 4.60
CA VAL A 33 3.00 -1.78 4.67
C VAL A 33 4.04 -2.46 5.57
N LEU A 34 3.64 -3.02 6.71
CA LEU A 34 4.54 -3.74 7.61
C LEU A 34 5.12 -4.99 6.98
N ASP A 35 4.30 -5.77 6.28
CA ASP A 35 4.70 -6.99 5.60
C ASP A 35 5.64 -6.68 4.44
N ALA A 36 5.34 -5.66 3.63
CA ALA A 36 6.23 -5.20 2.56
C ALA A 36 7.61 -4.79 3.11
N LEU A 37 7.63 -3.98 4.18
CA LEU A 37 8.87 -3.54 4.82
C LEU A 37 9.65 -4.71 5.43
N ASN A 38 8.96 -5.67 6.04
CA ASN A 38 9.57 -6.86 6.62
C ASN A 38 10.14 -7.80 5.56
N GLN A 39 9.41 -8.03 4.47
CA GLN A 39 9.85 -8.92 3.40
C GLN A 39 11.15 -8.43 2.76
N MET A 40 11.29 -7.12 2.56
CA MET A 40 12.46 -6.56 1.88
C MET A 40 13.61 -6.20 2.83
N TYR A 41 13.30 -5.75 4.06
CA TYR A 41 14.29 -5.19 4.99
C TYR A 41 14.27 -5.80 6.40
N GLY A 42 13.44 -6.82 6.65
CA GLY A 42 13.31 -7.51 7.93
C GLY A 42 12.86 -6.60 9.08
N ALA A 43 13.34 -6.90 10.29
CA ALA A 43 13.02 -6.15 11.50
C ALA A 43 13.45 -4.67 11.43
N VAL A 44 14.48 -4.34 10.65
CA VAL A 44 14.92 -2.95 10.42
C VAL A 44 13.90 -2.20 9.54
N GLY A 45 13.28 -2.90 8.59
CA GLY A 45 12.16 -2.36 7.81
C GLY A 45 10.99 -1.99 8.70
N GLN A 46 10.53 -2.94 9.53
CA GLN A 46 9.34 -2.75 10.39
C GLN A 46 9.49 -1.63 11.43
N SER A 47 10.72 -1.29 11.84
CA SER A 47 10.96 -0.18 12.77
C SER A 47 10.97 1.20 12.10
N SER A 48 10.87 1.26 10.77
CA SER A 48 10.82 2.53 10.02
C SER A 48 9.53 3.30 10.36
N PRO A 49 9.60 4.56 10.83
CA PRO A 49 8.41 5.30 11.21
C PRO A 49 7.53 5.62 9.99
N PHE A 50 6.30 5.10 9.99
CA PHE A 50 5.28 5.43 9.00
C PHE A 50 3.89 5.54 9.63
N ASP A 51 2.96 6.12 8.86
CA ASP A 51 1.55 6.24 9.23
C ASP A 51 0.67 6.23 7.98
N ILE A 52 -0.59 5.83 8.12
CA ILE A 52 -1.58 5.87 7.04
C ILE A 52 -2.51 7.05 7.33
N ILE A 53 -2.38 8.11 6.54
CA ILE A 53 -3.09 9.37 6.80
C ILE A 53 -4.41 9.49 6.03
N HIS A 54 -4.60 8.64 5.03
CA HIS A 54 -5.80 8.56 4.22
C HIS A 54 -5.88 7.17 3.58
N HIS A 55 -7.07 6.59 3.53
CA HIS A 55 -7.37 5.38 2.77
C HIS A 55 -8.79 5.47 2.23
N GLU A 56 -9.00 5.02 1.00
CA GLU A 56 -10.28 4.97 0.32
C GLU A 56 -10.25 3.82 -0.69
N GLY A 57 -11.06 2.80 -0.44
CA GLY A 57 -11.08 1.56 -1.21
C GLY A 57 -9.70 0.92 -1.36
N ALA A 58 -9.25 0.72 -2.60
CA ALA A 58 -7.94 0.18 -2.94
C ALA A 58 -6.81 1.21 -2.90
N ASN A 59 -7.04 2.46 -2.48
CA ASN A 59 -6.04 3.51 -2.43
C ASN A 59 -5.69 3.91 -0.99
N ALA A 60 -4.43 4.26 -0.75
CA ALA A 60 -3.99 4.84 0.51
C ALA A 60 -2.84 5.84 0.33
N ILE A 61 -2.67 6.70 1.34
CA ILE A 61 -1.52 7.60 1.44
C ILE A 61 -0.71 7.22 2.68
N VAL A 62 0.49 6.72 2.44
CA VAL A 62 1.50 6.39 3.44
C VAL A 62 2.38 7.62 3.67
N ARG A 63 2.47 8.07 4.92
CA ARG A 63 3.42 9.10 5.36
C ARG A 63 4.59 8.42 6.05
N CYS A 64 5.82 8.75 5.67
CA CYS A 64 7.04 8.22 6.27
C CYS A 64 8.10 9.31 6.44
N GLN A 65 9.18 9.01 7.17
CA GLN A 65 10.33 9.91 7.25
C GLN A 65 11.01 10.03 5.88
N ILE A 66 11.49 11.23 5.52
CA ILE A 66 12.14 11.45 4.22
C ILE A 66 13.36 10.54 4.01
N ALA A 67 14.08 10.21 5.07
CA ALA A 67 15.23 9.31 5.04
C ALA A 67 14.84 7.86 4.67
N ASP A 68 13.60 7.48 4.92
CA ASP A 68 13.06 6.15 4.66
C ASP A 68 12.20 6.10 3.38
N ALA A 69 12.03 7.22 2.68
CA ALA A 69 11.14 7.35 1.53
C ALA A 69 11.45 6.34 0.40
N GLU A 70 12.72 6.18 0.02
CA GLU A 70 13.11 5.21 -1.00
C GLU A 70 12.93 3.77 -0.53
N ARG A 71 13.14 3.51 0.77
CA ARG A 71 12.93 2.19 1.38
C ARG A 71 11.46 1.80 1.31
N VAL A 72 10.58 2.70 1.75
CA VAL A 72 9.13 2.48 1.75
C VAL A 72 8.63 2.28 0.32
N LYS A 73 9.01 3.14 -0.63
CA LYS A 73 8.61 2.98 -2.04
C LYS A 73 9.08 1.66 -2.63
N SER A 74 10.34 1.29 -2.41
CA SER A 74 10.90 0.04 -2.94
C SER A 74 10.20 -1.19 -2.35
N ALA A 75 9.97 -1.18 -1.03
CA ALA A 75 9.22 -2.24 -0.34
C ALA A 75 7.83 -2.40 -0.93
N LEU A 76 7.06 -1.30 -1.03
CA LEU A 76 5.70 -1.32 -1.58
C LEU A 76 5.67 -1.81 -3.03
N LEU A 77 6.56 -1.31 -3.90
CA LEU A 77 6.61 -1.74 -5.32
C LEU A 77 7.01 -3.20 -5.51
N SER A 78 7.80 -3.76 -4.59
CA SER A 78 8.23 -5.16 -4.64
C SER A 78 7.26 -6.15 -4.01
N HIS A 79 6.22 -5.64 -3.33
CA HIS A 79 5.29 -6.46 -2.56
C HIS A 79 4.01 -6.75 -3.35
N THR A 80 3.52 -7.98 -3.18
CA THR A 80 2.23 -8.43 -3.69
C THR A 80 1.40 -8.93 -2.52
N VAL A 81 0.08 -8.72 -2.59
CA VAL A 81 -0.84 -9.03 -1.50
C VAL A 81 -1.83 -10.09 -1.97
N PRO A 82 -2.04 -11.17 -1.21
CA PRO A 82 -3.05 -12.15 -1.57
C PRO A 82 -4.44 -11.51 -1.64
N VAL A 83 -5.14 -11.66 -2.77
CA VAL A 83 -6.48 -11.06 -2.97
C VAL A 83 -7.47 -11.56 -1.90
N ALA A 84 -7.35 -12.82 -1.49
CA ALA A 84 -8.17 -13.41 -0.43
C ALA A 84 -8.08 -12.63 0.91
N SER A 85 -6.93 -12.05 1.22
CA SER A 85 -6.73 -11.27 2.45
C SER A 85 -7.45 -9.91 2.41
N LEU A 86 -7.85 -9.44 1.22
CA LEU A 86 -8.43 -8.11 1.03
C LEU A 86 -9.96 -8.13 0.85
N VAL A 87 -10.52 -9.23 0.34
CA VAL A 87 -11.94 -9.30 -0.04
C VAL A 87 -12.82 -9.94 1.06
N GLY A 88 -12.24 -10.34 2.20
CA GLY A 88 -12.98 -10.86 3.35
C GLY A 88 -13.72 -12.19 3.11
N GLY A 89 -13.46 -12.86 1.98
CA GLY A 89 -14.01 -14.17 1.64
C GLY A 89 -13.19 -15.31 2.22
N ALA A 90 -13.82 -16.45 2.50
CA ALA A 90 -13.08 -17.68 2.77
C ALA A 90 -12.15 -17.95 1.57
N PRO A 91 -10.87 -18.27 1.79
CA PRO A 91 -9.97 -18.61 0.69
C PRO A 91 -10.53 -19.87 0.03
N ASP A 92 -11.09 -19.71 -1.17
CA ASP A 92 -11.31 -20.86 -2.05
C ASP A 92 -9.92 -21.49 -2.26
N ALA A 93 -9.80 -22.80 -2.04
CA ALA A 93 -8.51 -23.50 -2.00
C ALA A 93 -7.71 -23.46 -3.33
N HIS A 94 -8.18 -22.70 -4.33
CA HIS A 94 -7.57 -22.49 -5.65
C HIS A 94 -7.34 -21.01 -5.99
N ASP A 95 -7.70 -20.05 -5.13
CA ASP A 95 -7.46 -18.62 -5.38
C ASP A 95 -6.11 -18.20 -4.81
N HIS A 96 -5.04 -18.45 -5.58
CA HIS A 96 -3.70 -17.94 -5.33
C HIS A 96 -3.42 -16.65 -6.11
N SER A 97 -4.45 -15.84 -6.38
CA SER A 97 -4.24 -14.57 -7.05
C SER A 97 -3.62 -13.56 -6.09
N ASP A 98 -2.43 -13.09 -6.45
CA ASP A 98 -1.73 -12.01 -5.75
C ASP A 98 -1.95 -10.69 -6.50
N ALA A 99 -2.33 -9.65 -5.77
CA ALA A 99 -2.50 -8.30 -6.29
C ALA A 99 -1.22 -7.48 -6.08
N PRO A 100 -0.61 -6.93 -7.13
CA PRO A 100 0.54 -6.04 -6.98
C PRO A 100 0.11 -4.68 -6.44
N LEU A 101 1.04 -4.02 -5.76
CA LEU A 101 0.88 -2.62 -5.37
C LEU A 101 1.46 -1.70 -6.44
N ALA A 102 0.78 -0.58 -6.68
CA ALA A 102 1.24 0.49 -7.56
C ALA A 102 1.46 1.78 -6.77
N VAL A 103 2.61 2.43 -6.94
CA VAL A 103 2.82 3.79 -6.44
C VAL A 103 2.29 4.78 -7.46
N ILE A 104 1.15 5.39 -7.14
CA ILE A 104 0.41 6.32 -8.02
C ILE A 104 0.82 7.79 -7.83
N GLY A 105 1.54 8.09 -6.74
CA GLY A 105 2.06 9.44 -6.50
C GLY A 105 3.06 9.46 -5.35
N SER A 106 4.00 10.40 -5.37
CA SER A 106 4.89 10.63 -4.23
C SER A 106 5.39 12.07 -4.18
N SER A 107 5.50 12.63 -2.97
CA SER A 107 5.93 14.02 -2.79
C SER A 107 6.31 14.33 -1.34
N ARG A 108 7.04 15.42 -1.13
CA ARG A 108 7.25 16.03 0.19
C ARG A 108 6.00 16.76 0.72
N TYR A 109 5.00 16.98 -0.15
CA TYR A 109 3.78 17.68 0.19
C TYR A 109 2.56 16.79 -0.09
N LEU A 110 1.56 16.85 0.79
CA LEU A 110 0.36 16.02 0.67
C LEU A 110 -0.41 16.29 -0.62
N GLY A 111 -0.67 17.56 -0.95
CA GLY A 111 -1.49 17.93 -2.11
C GLY A 111 -1.01 17.35 -3.44
N PRO A 112 0.29 17.46 -3.79
CA PRO A 112 0.84 16.82 -4.98
C PRO A 112 0.80 15.28 -4.93
N ALA A 113 1.06 14.67 -3.77
CA ALA A 113 1.02 13.20 -3.64
C ALA A 113 -0.39 12.63 -3.82
N SER A 114 -1.42 13.36 -3.38
CA SER A 114 -2.83 12.91 -3.45
C SER A 114 -3.46 13.06 -4.83
N ARG A 115 -2.78 13.65 -5.84
CA ARG A 115 -3.39 13.88 -7.16
C ARG A 115 -3.78 12.58 -7.86
N GLY A 116 -2.96 11.53 -7.75
CA GLY A 116 -3.27 10.23 -8.38
C GLY A 116 -4.36 9.42 -7.67
N VAL A 117 -4.83 9.85 -6.49
CA VAL A 117 -5.89 9.16 -5.72
C VAL A 117 -7.29 9.67 -6.13
N ARG A 118 -7.38 10.78 -6.88
CA ARG A 118 -8.61 11.55 -7.07
C ARG A 118 -9.38 11.29 -8.38
N ASP A 119 -8.97 10.34 -9.21
CA ASP A 119 -9.47 10.23 -10.60
C ASP A 119 -10.46 9.07 -10.85
N ASP A 120 -11.41 8.81 -9.94
CA ASP A 120 -12.56 7.92 -10.20
C ASP A 120 -13.87 8.48 -9.58
N VAL A 121 -14.32 9.63 -10.08
CA VAL A 121 -15.71 10.14 -9.88
C VAL A 121 -16.35 10.46 -11.22
#